data_AF-A0A8S1XUK7-F1
#
_entry.id   AF-A0A8S1XUK7-F1
#
_cell.length_a   1.000
_cell.length_b   1.000
_cell.length_c   1.000
_cell.angle_alpha   90.00
_cell.angle_beta   90.00
_cell.angle_gamma   90.00
#
_symmetry.space_group_name_H-M   'P 1'
#
loop_
_entity.id
_entity.type
_entity.pdbx_description
1 polymer ?
#
loop_
_entity_poly.entity_id
_entity_poly.type
_entity_poly.pdbx_seq_one_letter_code
_entity_poly.pdbx_strand_id
1 'polypeptide(L)'
;MQQQQPRQRTKERFVSEAMNLVKLWRQVYQAETKFVDGRSVRITLDQAAEIVGCPRKTLEDYYYLLRKAETLVNLEDKKNEKMGYIRKLCRENKKYKQQLKQEEECYQLNQFQFEDNIHDD
;
A
#
# COMPACT_ATOMS: atom_id res chain seq x y z
N MET A 1 -4.29 34.46 -15.10
CA MET A 1 -5.15 33.58 -14.28
C MET A 1 -5.10 32.19 -14.89
N GLN A 2 -4.45 31.21 -14.26
CA GLN A 2 -4.48 29.83 -14.75
C GLN A 2 -5.75 29.15 -14.21
N GLN A 3 -6.71 28.90 -15.10
CA GLN A 3 -7.91 28.13 -14.78
C GLN A 3 -7.49 26.68 -14.54
N GLN A 4 -7.58 26.22 -13.28
CA GLN A 4 -7.46 24.79 -12.97
C GLN A 4 -8.72 24.11 -13.49
N GLN A 5 -8.60 23.31 -14.55
CA GLN A 5 -9.71 22.48 -15.01
C GLN A 5 -10.15 21.52 -13.88
N PRO A 6 -11.46 21.27 -13.73
CA PRO A 6 -11.96 20.35 -12.71
C PRO A 6 -11.38 18.96 -12.96
N ARG A 7 -10.62 18.46 -11.98
CA ARG A 7 -9.98 17.14 -12.02
C ARG A 7 -11.09 16.08 -12.13
N GLN A 8 -11.28 15.50 -13.32
CA GLN A 8 -12.24 14.41 -13.50
C GLN A 8 -11.92 13.30 -12.50
N ARG A 9 -12.92 12.90 -11.71
CA ARG A 9 -12.77 11.84 -10.72
C ARG A 9 -12.48 10.54 -11.47
N THR A 10 -11.29 9.99 -11.29
CA THR A 10 -10.93 8.69 -11.88
C THR A 10 -11.92 7.65 -11.37
N LYS A 11 -12.51 6.88 -12.29
CA LYS A 11 -13.36 5.74 -11.97
C LYS A 11 -12.59 4.81 -11.03
N GLU A 12 -13.24 4.38 -9.96
CA GLU A 12 -12.64 3.47 -8.99
C GLU A 12 -12.40 2.10 -9.65
N ARG A 13 -11.17 1.59 -9.53
CA ARG A 13 -10.73 0.33 -10.12
C ARG A 13 -11.02 -0.86 -9.21
N PHE A 14 -11.20 -2.02 -9.83
CA PHE A 14 -11.27 -3.30 -9.11
C PHE A 14 -9.88 -3.74 -8.62
N VAL A 15 -9.86 -4.63 -7.63
CA VAL A 15 -8.62 -5.21 -7.09
C VAL A 15 -7.86 -5.97 -8.17
N SER A 16 -8.55 -6.78 -8.98
CA SER A 16 -7.97 -7.48 -10.15
C SER A 16 -7.21 -6.53 -11.08
N GLU A 17 -7.83 -5.41 -11.44
CA GLU A 17 -7.25 -4.40 -12.32
C GLU A 17 -6.01 -3.75 -11.69
N ALA A 18 -6.10 -3.39 -10.40
CA ALA A 18 -4.95 -2.84 -9.67
C ALA A 18 -3.79 -3.84 -9.59
N MET A 19 -4.07 -5.13 -9.34
CA MET A 19 -3.07 -6.20 -9.32
C MET A 19 -2.38 -6.33 -10.69
N ASN A 20 -3.14 -6.34 -11.77
CA ASN A 20 -2.60 -6.43 -13.14
C ASN A 20 -1.72 -5.23 -13.48
N LEU A 21 -2.17 -4.01 -13.17
CA LEU A 21 -1.40 -2.78 -13.39
C LEU A 21 -0.07 -2.80 -12.62
N VAL A 22 -0.10 -3.19 -11.35
CA VAL A 22 1.10 -3.28 -10.51
C VAL A 22 2.04 -4.37 -11.01
N LYS A 23 1.50 -5.54 -11.37
CA LYS A 23 2.28 -6.65 -11.94
C LYS A 23 2.99 -6.23 -13.21
N LEU A 24 2.27 -5.63 -14.17
CA LEU A 24 2.83 -5.14 -15.41
C LEU A 24 3.91 -4.08 -15.16
N TRP A 25 3.65 -3.13 -14.26
CA TRP A 25 4.61 -2.09 -13.90
C TRP A 25 5.93 -2.65 -13.35
N ARG A 26 5.85 -3.66 -12.46
CA ARG A 26 7.05 -4.32 -11.92
C ARG A 26 7.76 -5.17 -12.96
N GLN A 27 7.03 -5.84 -13.85
CA GLN A 27 7.61 -6.61 -14.95
C GLN A 27 8.36 -5.70 -15.93
N VAL A 28 7.74 -4.60 -16.36
CA VAL A 28 8.36 -3.61 -17.26
C VAL A 28 9.64 -3.06 -16.64
N TYR A 29 9.58 -2.63 -15.37
CA TYR A 29 10.75 -2.15 -14.63
C TYR A 29 11.88 -3.21 -14.51
N GLN A 30 11.54 -4.49 -14.40
CA GLN A 30 12.52 -5.58 -14.29
C GLN A 30 13.08 -6.04 -15.63
N ALA A 31 12.26 -6.04 -16.68
CA ALA A 31 12.58 -6.65 -17.97
C ALA A 31 13.35 -5.72 -18.91
N GLU A 32 13.14 -4.40 -18.83
CA GLU A 32 13.65 -3.49 -19.84
C GLU A 32 15.01 -2.89 -19.50
N THR A 33 16.02 -3.32 -20.27
CA THR A 33 17.23 -2.54 -20.52
C THR A 33 17.05 -1.89 -21.88
N LYS A 34 16.71 -0.60 -21.93
CA LYS A 34 16.62 0.14 -23.18
C LYS A 34 18.02 0.32 -23.76
N PHE A 35 18.20 0.02 -25.03
CA PHE A 35 19.42 0.36 -25.74
C PHE A 35 19.29 1.78 -26.28
N VAL A 36 19.97 2.71 -25.62
CA VAL A 36 20.08 4.11 -26.06
C VAL A 36 21.54 4.35 -26.39
N ASP A 37 21.83 4.76 -27.63
CA ASP A 37 23.18 5.08 -28.10
C ASP A 37 24.22 3.96 -27.86
N GLY A 38 23.83 2.71 -28.09
CA GLY A 38 24.70 1.54 -27.93
C GLY A 38 24.96 1.13 -26.47
N ARG A 39 24.27 1.74 -25.49
CA ARG A 39 24.37 1.39 -24.07
C ARG A 39 23.05 0.84 -23.55
N SER A 40 23.14 -0.20 -22.74
CA SER A 40 21.99 -0.77 -22.04
C SER A 40 21.67 0.06 -20.80
N VAL A 41 20.56 0.80 -20.82
CA VAL A 41 20.09 1.64 -19.71
C VAL A 41 18.86 0.98 -19.08
N ARG A 42 18.90 0.74 -17.77
CA ARG A 42 17.72 0.29 -17.02
C ARG A 42 16.67 1.39 -17.01
N ILE A 43 15.42 1.03 -17.30
CA ILE A 43 14.33 1.99 -17.23
C ILE A 43 14.03 2.38 -15.78
N THR A 44 13.58 3.62 -15.59
CA THR A 44 13.12 4.07 -14.27
C THR A 44 11.69 3.63 -13.98
N LEU A 45 11.27 3.72 -12.73
CA LEU A 45 9.89 3.49 -12.33
C LEU A 45 8.90 4.48 -12.97
N ASP A 46 9.33 5.71 -13.26
CA ASP A 46 8.52 6.70 -13.97
C ASP A 46 8.30 6.29 -15.42
N GLN A 47 9.37 5.89 -16.11
CA GLN A 47 9.28 5.39 -17.49
C GLN A 47 8.44 4.12 -17.58
N ALA A 48 8.56 3.21 -16.61
CA ALA A 48 7.69 2.05 -16.52
C ALA A 48 6.22 2.43 -16.32
N ALA A 49 5.93 3.46 -15.53
CA ALA A 49 4.57 3.95 -15.30
C ALA A 49 3.97 4.60 -16.57
N GLU A 50 4.78 5.33 -17.34
CA GLU A 50 4.42 5.86 -18.65
C GLU A 50 4.05 4.74 -19.62
N ILE A 51 4.86 3.67 -19.68
CA ILE A 51 4.59 2.49 -20.52
C ILE A 51 3.29 1.79 -20.12
N VAL A 52 3.01 1.67 -18.81
CA VAL A 52 1.78 1.06 -18.28
C VAL A 52 0.55 1.96 -18.50
N GLY A 53 0.74 3.26 -18.77
CA GLY A 53 -0.36 4.21 -18.95
C GLY A 53 -1.10 4.54 -17.65
N CYS A 54 -0.45 4.42 -16.49
CA CYS A 54 -1.03 4.74 -15.19
C CYS A 54 -0.10 5.67 -14.40
N PRO A 55 -0.62 6.72 -13.74
CA PRO A 55 0.23 7.60 -12.95
C PRO A 55 1.02 6.82 -11.90
N ARG A 56 2.34 7.05 -11.83
CA ARG A 56 3.22 6.36 -10.87
C ARG A 56 2.68 6.41 -9.44
N LYS A 57 2.21 7.57 -8.99
CA LYS A 57 1.65 7.73 -7.64
C LYS A 57 0.46 6.79 -7.38
N THR A 58 -0.37 6.53 -8.39
CA THR A 58 -1.48 5.57 -8.29
C THR A 58 -0.96 4.15 -8.23
N LEU A 59 0.04 3.79 -9.04
CA LEU A 59 0.67 2.47 -9.02
C LEU A 59 1.40 2.19 -7.69
N GLU A 60 2.09 3.19 -7.12
CA GLU A 60 2.74 3.11 -5.81
C GLU A 60 1.73 2.86 -4.69
N ASP A 61 0.62 3.61 -4.70
CA ASP A 61 -0.45 3.44 -3.73
C ASP A 61 -1.11 2.05 -3.86
N TYR A 62 -1.40 1.58 -5.08
CA TYR A 62 -1.88 0.22 -5.30
C TYR A 62 -0.90 -0.82 -4.81
N TYR A 63 0.39 -0.69 -5.17
CA TYR A 63 1.44 -1.61 -4.72
C TYR A 63 1.51 -1.69 -3.20
N TYR A 64 1.52 -0.56 -2.51
CA TYR A 64 1.55 -0.51 -1.05
C TYR A 64 0.31 -1.17 -0.41
N LEU A 65 -0.88 -0.81 -0.89
CA LEU A 65 -2.14 -1.33 -0.37
C LEU A 65 -2.29 -2.83 -0.59
N LEU A 66 -1.96 -3.31 -1.79
CA LEU A 66 -2.03 -4.74 -2.12
C LEU A 66 -1.04 -5.54 -1.26
N ARG A 67 0.23 -5.10 -1.15
CA ARG A 67 1.23 -5.75 -0.30
C ARG A 67 0.80 -5.82 1.16
N LYS A 68 0.16 -4.77 1.68
CA LYS A 68 -0.37 -4.78 3.05
C LYS A 68 -1.61 -5.65 3.19
N ALA A 69 -2.47 -5.72 2.19
CA ALA A 69 -3.68 -6.53 2.24
C ALA A 69 -3.39 -8.03 2.04
N GLU A 70 -2.34 -8.40 1.30
CA GLU A 70 -1.85 -9.79 1.19
C GLU A 70 -1.54 -10.42 2.56
N THR A 71 -1.15 -9.62 3.55
CA THR A 71 -0.90 -10.13 4.91
C THR A 71 -2.17 -10.33 5.73
N LEU A 72 -3.33 -9.90 5.22
CA LEU A 72 -4.61 -9.86 5.94
C LEU A 72 -5.67 -10.75 5.30
N VAL A 73 -5.67 -10.81 3.97
CA VAL A 73 -6.65 -11.53 3.16
C VAL A 73 -5.99 -12.11 1.92
N ASN A 74 -6.57 -13.19 1.39
CA ASN A 74 -6.23 -13.66 0.05
C ASN A 74 -6.79 -12.68 -1.00
N LEU A 75 -5.92 -12.03 -1.76
CA LEU A 75 -6.32 -11.05 -2.77
C LEU A 75 -7.11 -11.66 -3.93
N GLU A 76 -6.88 -12.93 -4.26
CA GLU A 76 -7.58 -13.60 -5.37
C GLU A 76 -9.09 -13.70 -5.08
N ASP A 77 -9.45 -13.96 -3.83
CA ASP A 77 -10.84 -14.01 -3.36
C ASP A 77 -11.51 -12.62 -3.37
N LYS A 78 -10.71 -11.55 -3.46
CA LYS A 78 -11.17 -10.15 -3.42
C LYS A 78 -11.04 -9.45 -4.76
N LYS A 79 -10.73 -10.16 -5.84
CA LYS A 79 -10.46 -9.59 -7.18
C LYS A 79 -11.61 -8.77 -7.78
N ASN A 80 -12.84 -9.08 -7.40
CA ASN A 80 -14.08 -8.41 -7.83
C ASN A 80 -14.50 -7.26 -6.91
N GLU A 81 -13.78 -7.04 -5.81
CA GLU A 81 -13.98 -5.87 -4.96
C GLU A 81 -13.33 -4.63 -5.55
N LYS A 82 -13.79 -3.45 -5.16
CA LYS A 82 -13.16 -2.18 -5.53
C LYS A 82 -11.96 -1.89 -4.63
N MET A 83 -10.98 -1.13 -5.12
CA MET A 83 -9.82 -0.73 -4.31
C MET A 83 -10.17 0.03 -3.01
N GLY A 84 -11.35 0.66 -2.92
CA GLY A 84 -11.87 1.24 -1.68
C GLY A 84 -12.05 0.23 -0.56
N TYR A 85 -12.39 -1.02 -0.87
CA TYR A 85 -12.46 -2.12 0.10
C TYR A 85 -11.07 -2.36 0.72
N ILE A 86 -10.05 -2.51 -0.13
CA ILE A 86 -8.66 -2.70 0.33
C ILE A 86 -8.18 -1.50 1.16
N ARG A 87 -8.49 -0.26 0.73
CA ARG A 87 -8.17 0.94 1.52
C ARG A 87 -8.84 0.94 2.89
N LYS A 88 -10.09 0.49 2.98
CA LYS A 88 -10.83 0.40 4.25
C LYS A 88 -10.18 -0.65 5.15
N LEU A 89 -9.94 -1.85 4.63
CA LEU A 89 -9.28 -2.94 5.34
C LEU A 89 -7.93 -2.52 5.93
N CYS A 90 -7.07 -1.90 5.11
CA CYS A 90 -5.75 -1.45 5.56
C CYS A 90 -5.80 -0.35 6.64
N ARG A 91 -6.86 0.47 6.65
CA ARG A 91 -7.09 1.52 7.67
C ARG A 91 -7.59 0.91 8.98
N GLU A 92 -8.55 0.01 8.91
CA GLU A 92 -9.11 -0.68 10.08
C GLU A 92 -8.04 -1.52 10.78
N ASN A 93 -7.22 -2.24 10.01
CA ASN A 93 -6.10 -2.98 10.58
C ASN A 93 -5.08 -2.08 11.28
N LYS A 94 -4.81 -0.88 10.73
CA LYS A 94 -3.91 0.09 11.39
C LYS A 94 -4.48 0.54 12.74
N LYS A 95 -5.79 0.83 12.81
CA LYS A 95 -6.45 1.22 14.06
C LYS A 95 -6.41 0.10 15.08
N TYR A 96 -6.74 -1.12 14.67
CA TYR A 96 -6.71 -2.30 15.52
C TYR A 96 -5.31 -2.54 16.12
N LYS A 97 -4.26 -2.49 15.30
CA LYS A 97 -2.87 -2.60 15.80
C LYS A 97 -2.48 -1.49 16.78
N GLN A 98 -3.01 -0.28 16.60
CA GLN A 98 -2.75 0.82 17.52
C GLN A 98 -3.47 0.64 18.86
N GLN A 99 -4.69 0.11 18.85
CA GLN A 99 -5.44 -0.21 20.06
C GLN A 99 -4.77 -1.32 20.86
N LEU A 100 -4.35 -2.41 20.21
CA LEU A 100 -3.61 -3.50 20.86
C LEU A 100 -2.34 -2.98 21.55
N LYS A 101 -1.59 -2.11 20.88
CA LYS A 101 -0.37 -1.54 21.47
C LYS A 101 -0.66 -0.69 22.71
N GLN A 102 -1.74 0.10 22.68
CA GLN A 102 -2.16 0.92 23.84
C GLN A 102 -2.64 0.05 25.00
N GLU A 103 -3.35 -1.05 24.71
CA GLU A 103 -3.75 -2.02 25.73
C GLU A 103 -2.52 -2.70 26.35
N GLU A 104 -1.56 -3.16 25.54
CA GLU A 104 -0.29 -3.73 26.01
C GLU A 104 0.49 -2.75 26.90
N GLU A 105 0.61 -1.48 26.49
CA GLU A 105 1.25 -0.43 27.28
C GLU A 105 0.53 -0.19 28.62
N CYS A 106 -0.82 -0.22 28.63
CA CYS A 106 -1.62 -0.11 29.85
C CYS A 106 -1.42 -1.30 30.80
N TYR A 107 -1.41 -2.53 30.27
CA TYR A 107 -1.15 -3.74 31.07
C TYR A 107 0.25 -3.74 31.67
N GLN A 108 1.27 -3.34 30.90
CA GLN A 108 2.65 -3.25 31.39
C GLN A 108 2.78 -2.20 32.51
N LEU A 109 2.21 -1.00 32.33
CA LEU A 109 2.24 0.04 33.37
C LEU A 109 1.56 -0.43 34.66
N ASN A 110 0.40 -1.08 34.55
CA ASN A 110 -0.29 -1.63 35.70
C ASN A 110 0.55 -2.71 36.39
N GLN A 111 1.21 -3.59 35.65
CA GLN A 111 2.07 -4.64 36.21
C GLN A 111 3.24 -4.08 37.02
N PHE A 112 3.90 -3.01 36.53
CA PHE A 112 4.96 -2.32 37.30
C PHE A 112 4.41 -1.65 38.59
N GLN A 113 3.18 -1.11 38.58
CA GLN A 113 2.59 -0.49 39.77
C GLN A 113 2.21 -1.49 40.89
N PHE A 114 2.02 -2.77 40.56
CA PHE A 114 1.74 -3.81 41.55
C PHE A 114 3.02 -4.42 42.14
N GLU A 115 4.14 -4.42 41.41
CA GLU A 115 5.42 -4.96 41.89
C GLU A 115 6.11 -4.01 42.92
N ASP A 116 5.91 -2.69 42.82
CA ASP A 116 6.44 -1.71 43.78
C ASP A 116 5.66 -1.63 45.10
N ASN A 117 4.54 -2.36 45.26
CA ASN A 117 3.71 -2.38 46.47
C ASN A 117 3.85 -3.67 47.32
N ILE A 118 4.84 -4.52 47.03
CA ILE A 118 5.12 -5.76 47.79
C ILE A 118 6.48 -5.67 48.50
N HIS A 119 6.72 -4.58 49.23
CA HIS A 119 7.79 -4.52 50.22
C HIS A 119 7.46 -3.48 51.29
N ASP A 120 6.80 -3.92 52.36
CA ASP A 120 7.08 -3.55 53.76
C ASP A 120 5.92 -4.04 54.65
N ASP A 121 6.12 -5.20 55.27
CA ASP A 121 5.49 -5.64 56.53
C ASP A 121 6.57 -6.29 57.40
#